data_AF-A0A662KIT1-F1
#
_entry.id   AF-A0A662KIT1-F1
#
_cell.length_a   1.000
_cell.length_b   1.000
_cell.length_c   1.000
_cell.angle_alpha   90.00
_cell.angle_beta   90.00
_cell.angle_gamma   90.00
#
_symmetry.space_group_name_H-M   'P 1'
#
loop_
_entity.id
_entity.type
_entity.pdbx_description
1 polymer ?
#
loop_
_entity_poly.entity_id
_entity_poly.type
_entity_poly.pdbx_seq_one_letter_code
_entity_poly.pdbx_strand_id
1 'polypeptide(L)'
;MGEDKPSGIVILTILYVLGALGYLGAGALFVAGGGFLSGIGGGVLAAIGAFFIILGLIALLVAYGLWTMKSWARMIAIIIAVLMLFNFPIGTILGIIILWYLFKPEIKEAFH
;
A
#
# COMPACT_ATOMS: atom_id res chain seq x y z
N MET A 1 -1.98 9.32 27.96
CA MET A 1 -3.20 9.66 27.22
C MET A 1 -2.72 9.96 25.80
N GLY A 2 -2.83 8.98 24.90
CA GLY A 2 -2.33 9.16 23.53
C GLY A 2 -3.20 10.17 22.82
N GLU A 3 -2.61 11.15 22.16
CA GLU A 3 -3.35 12.05 21.28
C GLU A 3 -4.24 11.21 20.35
N ASP A 4 -5.53 11.51 20.34
CA ASP A 4 -6.47 10.84 19.45
C ASP A 4 -6.01 11.09 18.02
N LYS A 5 -5.58 10.03 17.32
CA LYS A 5 -5.12 10.15 15.93
C LYS A 5 -6.28 10.66 15.08
N PRO A 6 -6.06 11.63 14.17
CA PRO A 6 -7.11 12.07 13.26
C PRO A 6 -7.72 10.90 12.50
N SER A 7 -9.05 10.85 12.41
CA SER A 7 -9.77 9.74 11.78
C SER A 7 -9.29 9.45 10.35
N GLY A 8 -8.88 10.48 9.60
CA GLY A 8 -8.32 10.32 8.26
C GLY A 8 -7.01 9.51 8.22
N ILE A 9 -6.15 9.62 9.24
CA ILE A 9 -4.91 8.82 9.32
C ILE A 9 -5.24 7.35 9.56
N VAL A 10 -6.24 7.08 10.40
CA VAL A 10 -6.72 5.72 10.65
C VAL A 10 -7.27 5.11 9.35
N ILE A 11 -8.11 5.85 8.62
CA ILE A 11 -8.65 5.41 7.33
C ILE A 11 -7.52 5.11 6.33
N LEU A 12 -6.56 6.03 6.17
CA LEU A 12 -5.42 5.84 5.28
C LEU A 12 -4.59 4.62 5.67
N THR A 13 -4.30 4.45 6.96
CA THR A 13 -3.55 3.30 7.48
C THR A 13 -4.27 2.00 7.14
N ILE A 14 -5.58 1.93 7.38
CA ILE A 14 -6.40 0.76 7.05
C ILE A 14 -6.36 0.46 5.55
N LEU A 15 -6.50 1.48 4.69
CA LEU A 15 -6.44 1.29 3.24
C LEU A 15 -5.10 0.69 2.80
N TYR A 16 -3.97 1.20 3.31
CA TYR A 16 -2.66 0.65 3.00
C TYR A 16 -2.45 -0.76 3.57
N VAL A 17 -2.95 -1.06 4.77
CA VAL A 17 -2.90 -2.41 5.35
C VAL A 17 -3.71 -3.40 4.51
N LEU A 18 -4.93 -3.04 4.10
CA LEU A 18 -5.76 -3.90 3.25
C LEU A 18 -5.11 -4.13 1.89
N GLY A 19 -4.56 -3.08 1.27
CA GLY A 19 -3.79 -3.21 0.03
C GLY A 19 -2.57 -4.11 0.20
N ALA A 20 -1.83 -3.97 1.30
CA ALA A 20 -0.69 -4.81 1.61
C ALA A 20 -1.08 -6.28 1.75
N LEU A 21 -2.15 -6.57 2.50
CA LEU A 21 -2.67 -7.94 2.65
C LEU A 21 -3.08 -8.53 1.31
N GLY A 22 -3.71 -7.75 0.44
CA GLY A 22 -4.03 -8.16 -0.93
C GLY A 22 -2.77 -8.55 -1.73
N TYR A 23 -1.73 -7.70 -1.70
CA TYR A 23 -0.47 -7.98 -2.37
C TYR A 23 0.29 -9.18 -1.80
N LEU A 24 0.35 -9.30 -0.47
CA LEU A 24 0.99 -10.42 0.20
C LEU A 24 0.27 -11.74 -0.11
N GLY A 25 -1.07 -11.74 -0.06
CA GLY A 25 -1.89 -12.90 -0.40
C GLY A 25 -1.70 -13.32 -1.86
N ALA A 26 -1.81 -12.38 -2.80
CA ALA A 26 -1.57 -12.65 -4.22
C ALA A 26 -0.15 -13.16 -4.46
N GLY A 27 0.84 -12.50 -3.87
CA GLY A 27 2.24 -12.88 -3.99
C GLY A 27 2.52 -14.28 -3.47
N ALA A 28 1.98 -14.64 -2.29
CA ALA A 28 2.10 -15.99 -1.73
C ALA A 28 1.45 -17.04 -2.65
N LEU A 29 0.28 -16.75 -3.22
CA LEU A 29 -0.39 -17.64 -4.18
C LEU A 29 0.41 -17.84 -5.46
N PHE A 30 1.01 -16.79 -6.01
CA PHE A 30 1.87 -16.88 -7.20
C PHE A 30 3.17 -17.63 -6.94
N VAL A 31 3.81 -17.42 -5.78
CA VAL A 31 4.99 -18.20 -5.37
C VAL A 31 4.65 -19.67 -5.23
N ALA A 32 3.56 -19.99 -4.50
CA ALA A 32 3.11 -21.37 -4.34
C ALA A 32 2.77 -22.01 -5.70
N GLY A 33 1.99 -21.32 -6.52
CA GLY A 33 1.63 -21.72 -7.88
C GLY A 33 2.84 -21.99 -8.77
N GLY A 34 3.86 -21.12 -8.70
CA GLY A 34 5.12 -21.30 -9.42
C GLY A 34 5.87 -22.57 -9.02
N GLY A 35 5.79 -22.97 -7.76
CA GLY A 35 6.37 -24.25 -7.28
C GLY A 35 5.68 -25.50 -7.82
N PHE A 36 4.41 -25.40 -8.25
CA PHE A 36 3.68 -26.51 -8.89
C PHE A 36 3.99 -26.66 -10.39
N LEU A 37 4.55 -25.63 -11.02
CA LEU A 37 4.88 -25.64 -12.45
C LEU A 37 6.38 -25.92 -12.65
N SER A 38 6.72 -26.84 -13.55
CA SER A 38 8.12 -27.12 -13.88
C SER A 38 8.68 -26.18 -14.96
N GLY A 39 9.98 -25.94 -14.93
CA GLY A 39 10.68 -25.17 -15.97
C GLY A 39 10.51 -23.65 -15.85
N ILE A 40 10.75 -22.94 -16.96
CA ILE A 40 10.79 -21.46 -16.98
C ILE A 40 9.46 -20.84 -16.54
N GLY A 41 8.32 -21.46 -16.88
CA GLY A 41 7.00 -20.96 -16.49
C GLY A 41 6.81 -20.86 -14.97
N GLY A 42 7.25 -21.88 -14.21
CA GLY A 42 7.18 -21.87 -12.75
C GLY A 42 8.10 -20.82 -12.13
N GLY A 43 9.33 -20.71 -12.64
CA GLY A 43 10.29 -19.70 -12.20
C GLY A 43 9.80 -18.27 -12.40
N VAL A 44 9.22 -17.97 -13.58
CA VAL A 44 8.65 -16.64 -13.88
C VAL A 44 7.46 -16.34 -12.98
N LEU A 45 6.55 -17.30 -12.79
CA LEU A 45 5.38 -17.10 -11.93
C LEU A 45 5.79 -16.85 -10.46
N ALA A 46 6.78 -17.59 -9.96
CA ALA A 46 7.32 -17.38 -8.62
C ALA A 46 8.01 -16.01 -8.47
N ALA A 47 8.72 -15.55 -9.50
CA ALA A 47 9.33 -14.22 -9.51
C ALA A 47 8.28 -13.10 -9.49
N ILE A 48 7.18 -13.25 -10.23
CA ILE A 48 6.03 -12.33 -10.16
C ILE A 48 5.46 -12.33 -8.73
N GLY A 49 5.30 -13.51 -8.12
CA GLY A 49 4.83 -13.61 -6.74
C GLY A 49 5.73 -12.90 -5.73
N ALA A 50 7.05 -13.09 -5.84
CA ALA A 50 8.03 -12.40 -5.00
C ALA A 50 7.96 -10.87 -5.16
N PHE A 51 7.76 -10.38 -6.40
CA PHE A 51 7.55 -8.96 -6.66
C PHE A 51 6.31 -8.42 -5.92
N PHE A 52 5.18 -9.12 -5.97
CA PHE A 52 3.98 -8.74 -5.22
C PHE A 52 4.21 -8.74 -3.70
N ILE A 53 4.97 -9.70 -3.17
CA ILE A 53 5.33 -9.72 -1.74
C ILE A 53 6.09 -8.45 -1.37
N ILE A 54 7.08 -8.06 -2.17
CA ILE A 54 7.87 -6.83 -1.94
C ILE A 54 6.95 -5.59 -1.92
N LEU A 55 6.01 -5.50 -2.87
CA LEU A 55 5.03 -4.40 -2.88
C LEU A 55 4.17 -4.38 -1.61
N GLY A 56 3.73 -5.56 -1.14
CA GLY A 56 2.97 -5.69 0.10
C GLY A 56 3.76 -5.22 1.32
N LEU A 57 5.05 -5.57 1.42
CA LEU A 57 5.93 -5.11 2.50
C LEU A 57 6.15 -3.59 2.46
N ILE A 58 6.34 -3.00 1.27
CA ILE A 58 6.43 -1.55 1.11
C ILE A 58 5.13 -0.87 1.56
N ALA A 59 3.97 -1.43 1.21
CA ALA A 59 2.68 -0.88 1.64
C ALA A 59 2.50 -0.95 3.17
N LEU A 60 2.96 -2.02 3.84
CA LEU A 60 2.99 -2.08 5.31
C LEU A 60 3.94 -1.05 5.91
N LEU A 61 5.10 -0.83 5.30
CA LEU A 61 6.06 0.19 5.75
C LEU A 61 5.41 1.60 5.66
N VAL A 62 4.72 1.90 4.57
CA VAL A 62 3.97 3.16 4.43
C VAL A 62 2.84 3.25 5.46
N ALA A 63 2.07 2.18 5.68
CA ALA A 63 1.03 2.15 6.70
C ALA A 63 1.59 2.43 8.11
N TYR A 64 2.72 1.81 8.46
CA TYR A 64 3.41 2.07 9.72
C TYR A 64 3.87 3.53 9.82
N GLY A 65 4.43 4.08 8.74
CA GLY A 65 4.85 5.47 8.68
C GLY A 65 3.68 6.46 8.81
N LEU A 66 2.53 6.17 8.21
CA LEU A 66 1.29 6.95 8.35
C LEU A 66 0.75 6.86 9.78
N TRP A 67 0.71 5.67 10.37
CA TRP A 67 0.27 5.45 11.74
C TRP A 67 1.14 6.20 12.78
N THR A 68 2.44 6.29 12.51
CA THR A 68 3.41 7.05 13.33
C THR A 68 3.56 8.50 12.88
N MET A 69 2.73 8.96 11.94
CA MET A 69 2.63 10.34 11.46
C MET A 69 3.98 10.92 11.00
N LYS A 70 4.80 10.09 10.36
CA LYS A 70 6.11 10.48 9.84
C LYS A 70 5.97 11.19 8.49
N SER A 71 6.56 12.37 8.34
CA SER A 71 6.50 13.18 7.11
C SER A 71 6.95 12.44 5.83
N TRP A 72 7.94 11.54 5.92
CA TRP A 72 8.37 10.70 4.78
C TRP A 72 7.25 9.79 4.26
N ALA A 73 6.41 9.25 5.15
CA ALA A 73 5.37 8.31 4.80
C ALA A 73 4.26 8.98 4.01
N ARG A 74 3.93 10.22 4.37
CA ARG A 74 3.00 11.06 3.62
C ARG A 74 3.50 11.32 2.20
N MET A 75 4.77 11.67 2.04
CA MET A 75 5.34 11.92 0.71
C MET A 75 5.29 10.67 -0.18
N ILE A 76 5.69 9.52 0.36
CA ILE A 76 5.61 8.24 -0.37
C ILE A 76 4.16 7.89 -0.70
N ALA A 77 3.23 8.07 0.25
CA ALA A 77 1.81 7.80 0.02
C ALA A 77 1.21 8.67 -1.09
N ILE A 78 1.59 9.95 -1.18
CA ILE A 78 1.21 10.84 -2.30
C ILE A 78 1.73 10.29 -3.62
N ILE A 79 3.02 9.94 -3.70
CA ILE A 79 3.63 9.40 -4.92
C ILE A 79 2.89 8.13 -5.37
N ILE A 80 2.68 7.19 -4.44
CA ILE A 80 1.95 5.95 -4.71
C ILE A 80 0.53 6.25 -5.19
N ALA A 81 -0.19 7.14 -4.52
CA ALA A 81 -1.56 7.47 -4.88
C ALA A 81 -1.67 8.13 -6.26
N VAL A 82 -0.68 8.94 -6.67
CA VAL A 82 -0.58 9.46 -8.05
C VAL A 82 -0.35 8.34 -9.04
N LEU A 83 0.56 7.39 -8.74
CA LEU A 83 0.78 6.21 -9.59
C LEU A 83 -0.48 5.34 -9.71
N MET A 84 -1.26 5.22 -8.64
CA MET A 84 -2.53 4.49 -8.65
C MET A 84 -3.56 5.09 -9.62
N LEU A 85 -3.49 6.39 -9.92
CA LEU A 85 -4.41 7.03 -10.87
C LEU A 85 -4.37 6.42 -12.27
N PHE A 86 -3.21 5.88 -12.68
CA PHE A 86 -3.03 5.22 -13.97
C PHE A 86 -3.59 3.79 -14.00
N ASN A 87 -3.94 3.21 -12.83
CA ASN A 87 -4.51 1.87 -12.73
C ASN A 87 -6.06 1.95 -12.68
N PHE A 88 -6.67 2.10 -13.84
CA PHE A 88 -8.12 2.26 -13.96
C PHE A 88 -8.86 0.90 -13.95
N PRO A 89 -10.05 0.80 -13.31
CA PRO A 89 -10.77 1.84 -12.56
C PRO A 89 -10.47 1.88 -11.05
N ILE A 90 -10.06 0.76 -10.48
CA ILE A 90 -9.99 0.58 -9.02
C ILE A 90 -8.89 1.44 -8.41
N GLY A 91 -7.70 1.44 -9.02
CA GLY A 91 -6.58 2.25 -8.57
C GLY A 91 -6.88 3.74 -8.65
N THR A 92 -7.60 4.19 -9.68
CA THR A 92 -8.02 5.60 -9.80
C THR A 92 -8.91 6.03 -8.64
N ILE A 93 -9.94 5.24 -8.31
CA ILE A 93 -10.84 5.54 -7.18
C ILE A 93 -10.05 5.61 -5.87
N LEU A 94 -9.23 4.58 -5.60
CA LEU A 94 -8.43 4.53 -4.37
C LEU A 94 -7.40 5.67 -4.30
N GLY A 95 -6.72 5.97 -5.40
CA GLY A 95 -5.75 7.05 -5.51
C GLY A 95 -6.38 8.41 -5.21
N ILE A 96 -7.56 8.69 -5.76
CA ILE A 96 -8.31 9.92 -5.46
C ILE A 96 -8.68 9.99 -3.98
N ILE A 97 -9.20 8.92 -3.39
CA ILE A 97 -9.56 8.88 -1.97
C ILE A 97 -8.34 9.16 -1.09
N ILE A 98 -7.21 8.49 -1.36
CA ILE A 98 -5.98 8.64 -0.59
C ILE A 98 -5.45 10.09 -0.69
N LEU A 99 -5.36 10.64 -1.91
CA LEU A 99 -4.91 12.03 -2.11
C LEU A 99 -5.84 13.02 -1.41
N TRP A 100 -7.15 12.83 -1.50
CA TRP A 100 -8.12 13.70 -0.85
C TRP A 100 -7.92 13.75 0.67
N TYR A 101 -7.71 12.61 1.33
CA TYR A 101 -7.41 12.59 2.76
C TYR A 101 -6.04 13.19 3.08
N LEU A 102 -4.98 12.87 2.33
CA LEU A 102 -3.61 13.37 2.59
C LEU A 102 -3.45 14.89 2.42
N PHE A 103 -4.36 15.53 1.68
CA PHE A 103 -4.39 16.97 1.49
C PHE A 103 -5.33 17.72 2.44
N LYS A 104 -6.09 17.04 3.30
CA LYS A 104 -6.87 17.71 4.34
C LYS A 104 -5.92 18.46 5.31
N PRO A 105 -6.25 19.70 5.73
CA PRO A 105 -5.42 20.48 6.64
C PRO A 105 -5.09 19.75 7.95
N GLU A 106 -6.12 19.16 8.58
CA GLU A 106 -6.00 18.35 9.81
C GLU A 106 -4.96 17.22 9.68
N ILE A 107 -4.93 16.58 8.51
CA ILE A 107 -4.01 15.48 8.23
C ILE A 107 -2.62 16.03 7.96
N LYS A 108 -2.50 17.12 7.21
CA LYS A 108 -1.23 17.80 6.92
C LYS A 108 -0.53 18.27 8.19
N GLU A 109 -1.28 18.80 9.15
CA GLU A 109 -0.77 19.32 10.41
C GLU A 109 -0.33 18.22 11.39
N ALA A 110 -0.88 17.02 11.25
CA ALA A 110 -0.51 15.87 12.06
C ALA A 110 0.89 15.30 11.74
N PHE A 111 1.45 15.61 10.58
CA PHE A 111 2.81 15.17 10.22
C PHE A 111 3.85 16.19 10.66
N HIS A 112 4.83 15.73 11.44
CA HIS A 112 5.99 16.51 11.88
C HIS A 112 7.29 16.06 11.18
#